data_AF-A0A7C4BYD1-F1
#
_entry.id   AF-A0A7C4BYD1-F1
#
_cell.length_a   1.000
_cell.length_b   1.000
_cell.length_c   1.000
_cell.angle_alpha   90.00
_cell.angle_beta   90.00
_cell.angle_gamma   90.00
#
_symmetry.space_group_name_H-M   'P 1'
#
loop_
_entity.id
_entity.type
_entity.pdbx_description
1 polymer ?
#
loop_
_entity_poly.entity_id
_entity_poly.type
_entity_poly.pdbx_seq_one_letter_code
_entity_poly.pdbx_strand_id
1 'polypeptide(L)'
;AEVPRVRKDMGYPPLVTPTSQIIGTQAVMNVIAGERYKMVTKETREYVRGMYGRTPAPVDPEIRRKIIGDEPMVEGRPGDHLKPELPEIREKYKHLIRKEEDEISLALYPEVAAKLLAGEAKPEPLPADVQKRLDDIVGIGK
;
A
#
# COMPACT_ATOMS: atom_id res chain seq x y z
N ALA A 1 -2.62 21.23 12.56
CA ALA A 1 -2.14 20.21 11.60
C ALA A 1 -2.71 18.85 11.96
N GLU A 2 -3.22 18.08 11.00
CA GLU A 2 -3.96 16.82 11.26
C GLU A 2 -3.06 15.59 11.44
N VAL A 3 -1.94 15.51 10.70
CA VAL A 3 -1.00 14.37 10.75
C VAL A 3 -0.53 14.02 12.17
N PRO A 4 -0.08 14.96 13.03
CA PRO A 4 0.34 14.62 14.40
C PRO A 4 -0.81 14.10 15.28
N ARG A 5 -2.05 14.55 15.02
CA ARG A 5 -3.25 14.09 15.75
C ARG A 5 -3.56 12.65 15.38
N VAL A 6 -3.58 12.34 14.09
CA VAL A 6 -3.79 10.97 13.60
C VAL A 6 -2.69 10.03 14.10
N ARG A 7 -1.42 10.46 14.09
CA ARG A 7 -0.30 9.68 14.64
C ARG A 7 -0.49 9.36 16.12
N LYS A 8 -0.94 10.34 16.92
CA LYS A 8 -1.24 10.14 18.35
C LYS A 8 -2.34 9.10 18.52
N ASP A 9 -3.46 9.29 17.83
CA ASP A 9 -4.62 8.40 17.92
C ASP A 9 -4.28 6.96 17.50
N MET A 10 -3.34 6.80 16.57
CA MET A 10 -2.86 5.50 16.10
C MET A 10 -1.73 4.89 16.94
N GLY A 11 -1.48 5.40 18.14
CA GLY A 11 -0.51 4.80 19.06
C GLY A 11 0.95 5.14 18.78
N TYR A 12 1.21 6.32 18.21
CA TYR A 12 2.55 6.86 17.95
C TYR A 12 3.49 5.99 17.08
N PRO A 13 3.05 5.43 15.93
CA PRO A 13 3.95 4.69 15.07
C PRO A 13 5.13 5.57 14.59
N PRO A 14 6.30 4.99 14.32
CA PRO A 14 7.32 5.63 13.49
C PRO A 14 6.72 5.98 12.13
N LEU A 15 7.03 7.14 11.57
CA LEU A 15 6.51 7.57 10.27
C LEU A 15 7.46 7.13 9.15
N VAL A 16 7.43 5.84 8.85
CA VAL A 16 8.16 5.20 7.74
C VAL A 16 7.19 4.43 6.88
N THR A 17 7.56 3.95 5.71
CA THR A 17 6.64 3.11 4.91
C THR A 17 6.37 1.78 5.65
N PRO A 18 5.11 1.30 5.72
CA PRO A 18 3.89 1.89 5.15
C PRO A 18 3.14 2.88 6.07
N THR A 19 3.51 2.99 7.36
CA THR A 19 2.77 3.78 8.36
C THR A 19 2.71 5.28 8.06
N SER A 20 3.76 5.87 7.46
CA SER A 20 3.74 7.28 7.04
C SER A 20 2.63 7.58 6.03
N GLN A 21 2.41 6.66 5.08
CA GLN A 21 1.36 6.78 4.08
C GLN A 21 -0.02 6.59 4.71
N ILE A 22 -0.19 5.61 5.61
CA ILE A 22 -1.45 5.38 6.33
C ILE A 22 -1.87 6.62 7.12
N ILE A 23 -0.96 7.16 7.94
CA ILE A 23 -1.21 8.37 8.75
C ILE A 23 -1.48 9.58 7.84
N GLY A 24 -0.67 9.77 6.80
CA GLY A 24 -0.80 10.87 5.86
C GLY A 24 -2.14 10.85 5.13
N THR A 25 -2.49 9.71 4.52
CA THR A 25 -3.75 9.52 3.80
C THR A 25 -4.94 9.72 4.73
N GLN A 26 -4.94 9.11 5.92
CA GLN A 26 -6.05 9.30 6.86
C GLN A 26 -6.19 10.76 7.31
N ALA A 27 -5.09 11.48 7.49
CA ALA A 27 -5.12 12.91 7.80
C ALA A 27 -5.74 13.73 6.65
N VAL A 28 -5.38 13.42 5.39
CA VAL A 28 -6.01 14.04 4.21
C VAL A 28 -7.51 13.75 4.17
N MET A 29 -7.91 12.50 4.40
CA MET A 29 -9.33 12.11 4.42
C MET A 29 -10.11 12.87 5.50
N ASN A 30 -9.54 13.06 6.70
CA ASN A 30 -10.16 13.81 7.78
C ASN A 30 -10.36 15.29 7.40
N VAL A 31 -9.39 15.90 6.70
CA VAL A 31 -9.50 17.29 6.25
C VAL A 31 -10.55 17.44 5.15
N ILE A 32 -10.53 16.57 4.13
CA ILE A 32 -11.49 16.61 3.02
C ILE A 32 -12.92 16.34 3.51
N ALA A 33 -13.09 15.40 4.44
CA ALA A 33 -14.39 15.06 5.00
C ALA A 33 -14.96 16.15 5.94
N GLY A 34 -14.12 17.07 6.42
CA GLY A 34 -14.47 18.03 7.48
C GLY A 34 -14.73 17.40 8.85
N GLU A 35 -14.57 16.08 8.98
CA GLU A 35 -14.84 15.31 10.19
C GLU A 35 -13.82 14.17 10.31
N ARG A 36 -13.23 14.01 11.50
CA ARG A 36 -12.20 12.98 11.74
C ARG A 36 -12.79 11.58 11.67
N TYR A 37 -12.16 10.72 10.88
CA TYR A 37 -12.51 9.30 10.72
C TYR A 37 -13.94 9.05 10.22
N LYS A 38 -14.55 10.03 9.53
CA LYS A 38 -15.82 9.81 8.80
C LYS A 38 -15.62 8.88 7.59
N MET A 39 -14.49 9.04 6.91
CA MET A 39 -14.04 8.15 5.84
C MET A 39 -12.73 7.49 6.29
N VAL A 40 -12.67 6.16 6.18
CA VAL A 40 -11.54 5.37 6.67
C VAL A 40 -11.11 4.38 5.60
N THR A 41 -9.83 4.38 5.25
CA THR A 41 -9.28 3.46 4.24
C THR A 41 -9.19 2.04 4.78
N LYS A 42 -9.01 1.07 3.89
CA LYS A 42 -8.77 -0.33 4.26
C LYS A 42 -7.52 -0.44 5.14
N GLU A 43 -6.43 0.20 4.74
CA GLU A 43 -5.14 0.15 5.43
C GLU A 43 -5.22 0.74 6.84
N THR A 44 -5.95 1.85 7.03
CA THR A 44 -6.21 2.40 8.37
C THR A 44 -6.99 1.42 9.24
N ARG A 45 -8.03 0.79 8.69
CA ARG A 45 -8.82 -0.21 9.40
C ARG A 45 -7.97 -1.40 9.83
N GLU A 46 -7.19 -1.96 8.91
CA GLU A 46 -6.30 -3.09 9.16
C GLU A 46 -5.17 -2.73 10.15
N TYR A 47 -4.65 -1.50 10.10
CA TYR A 47 -3.71 -0.99 11.11
C TYR A 47 -4.33 -0.99 12.51
N VAL A 48 -5.54 -0.45 12.66
CA VAL A 48 -6.25 -0.40 13.94
C VAL A 48 -6.61 -1.80 14.44
N ARG A 49 -6.88 -2.73 13.52
CA ARG A 49 -7.14 -4.15 13.82
C ARG A 49 -5.88 -4.91 14.23
N GLY A 50 -4.68 -4.36 14.02
CA GLY A 50 -3.41 -4.99 14.39
C GLY A 50 -2.73 -5.79 13.28
N MET A 51 -3.22 -5.72 12.03
CA MET A 51 -2.61 -6.42 10.88
C MET A 51 -1.25 -5.87 10.46
N TYR A 52 -0.83 -4.74 11.03
CA TYR A 52 0.53 -4.17 10.86
C TYR A 52 1.42 -4.40 12.08
N GLY A 53 0.97 -5.23 13.03
CA GLY A 53 1.67 -5.56 14.26
C GLY A 53 1.29 -4.65 15.43
N ARG A 54 2.07 -4.75 16.51
CA ARG A 54 1.83 -4.02 17.75
C ARG A 54 2.30 -2.57 17.64
N THR A 55 1.42 -1.65 17.99
CA THR A 55 1.72 -0.21 18.06
C THR A 55 2.57 0.14 19.29
N PRO A 56 3.43 1.18 19.24
CA PRO A 56 4.25 1.59 20.39
C PRO A 56 3.44 1.97 21.64
N ALA A 57 2.33 2.68 21.43
CA ALA A 57 1.32 2.95 22.44
C ALA A 57 -0.04 2.39 21.98
N PRO A 58 -1.00 2.15 22.89
CA PRO A 58 -2.35 1.75 22.49
C PRO A 58 -2.96 2.75 21.50
N VAL A 59 -3.68 2.23 20.51
CA VAL A 59 -4.58 3.04 19.68
C VAL A 59 -5.65 3.64 20.59
N ASP A 60 -6.02 4.90 20.33
CA ASP A 60 -7.06 5.59 21.08
C ASP A 60 -8.36 4.76 21.09
N PRO A 61 -8.95 4.48 22.27
CA PRO A 61 -10.11 3.60 22.37
C PRO A 61 -11.35 4.11 21.63
N GLU A 62 -11.57 5.42 21.58
CA GLU A 62 -12.71 6.02 20.87
C GLU A 62 -12.52 5.88 19.36
N ILE A 63 -11.30 6.13 18.87
CA ILE A 63 -10.96 5.97 17.47
C ILE A 63 -11.01 4.51 17.04
N ARG A 64 -10.51 3.59 17.87
CA ARG A 64 -10.63 2.16 17.63
C ARG A 64 -12.10 1.76 17.48
N ARG A 65 -12.95 2.13 18.43
CA ARG A 65 -14.39 1.84 18.39
C ARG A 65 -15.07 2.47 17.17
N LYS A 66 -14.69 3.68 16.77
CA LYS A 66 -15.23 4.34 15.57
C LYS A 66 -14.86 3.61 14.28
N ILE A 67 -13.68 3.01 14.20
CA ILE A 67 -13.15 2.41 12.96
C ILE A 67 -13.55 0.93 12.81
N ILE A 68 -13.43 0.15 13.89
CA ILE A 68 -13.63 -1.31 13.86
C ILE A 68 -14.76 -1.78 14.78
N GLY A 69 -15.43 -0.89 15.52
CA GLY A 69 -16.48 -1.29 16.47
C GLY A 69 -15.98 -2.31 17.49
N ASP A 70 -16.64 -3.48 17.50
CA ASP A 70 -16.33 -4.61 18.36
C ASP A 70 -15.56 -5.73 17.62
N GLU A 71 -15.05 -5.47 16.42
CA GLU A 71 -14.25 -6.46 15.70
C GLU A 71 -13.02 -6.87 16.53
N PRO A 72 -12.67 -8.18 16.50
CA PRO A 72 -11.52 -8.68 17.23
C PRO A 72 -10.23 -8.13 16.63
N MET A 73 -9.31 -7.76 17.52
CA MET A 73 -7.94 -7.45 17.13
C MET A 73 -7.19 -8.72 16.75
N VAL A 74 -6.30 -8.58 15.79
CA VAL A 74 -5.35 -9.61 15.42
C VAL A 74 -4.24 -9.64 16.46
N GLU A 75 -4.10 -10.79 17.10
CA GLU A 75 -3.05 -11.06 18.08
C GLU A 75 -1.88 -11.80 17.41
N GLY A 76 -0.67 -11.56 17.91
CA GLY A 76 0.55 -12.19 17.38
C GLY A 76 1.07 -11.56 16.09
N ARG A 77 1.75 -12.36 15.27
CA ARG A 77 2.35 -11.91 14.01
C ARG A 77 1.30 -11.99 12.90
N PRO A 78 0.94 -10.88 12.22
CA PRO A 78 -0.10 -10.87 11.19
C PRO A 78 0.07 -11.91 10.07
N GLY A 79 1.33 -12.20 9.70
CA GLY A 79 1.65 -13.21 8.70
C GLY A 79 1.23 -14.64 9.07
N ASP A 80 1.03 -14.95 10.35
CA ASP A 80 0.55 -16.27 10.80
C ASP A 80 -0.93 -16.50 10.47
N HIS A 81 -1.66 -15.42 10.18
CA HIS A 81 -3.09 -15.45 9.82
C HIS A 81 -3.33 -15.47 8.30
N LEU A 82 -2.25 -15.41 7.50
CA LEU A 82 -2.32 -15.44 6.04
C LEU A 82 -2.18 -16.86 5.51
N LYS A 83 -2.99 -17.22 4.51
CA LYS A 83 -2.86 -18.50 3.81
C LYS A 83 -1.74 -18.40 2.76
N PRO A 84 -1.06 -19.50 2.42
CA PRO A 84 -0.14 -19.52 1.29
C PRO A 84 -0.87 -19.22 -0.03
N GLU A 85 -0.44 -18.17 -0.75
CA GLU A 85 -1.12 -17.70 -1.97
C GLU A 85 -0.45 -18.16 -3.28
N LEU A 86 0.84 -18.52 -3.23
CA LEU A 86 1.62 -18.89 -4.43
C LEU A 86 0.99 -20.01 -5.29
N PRO A 87 0.44 -21.11 -4.72
CA PRO A 87 -0.21 -22.14 -5.53
C PRO A 87 -1.38 -21.60 -6.39
N GLU A 88 -2.17 -20.68 -5.84
CA GLU A 88 -3.31 -20.07 -6.55
C GLU A 88 -2.83 -19.11 -7.64
N ILE A 89 -1.80 -18.31 -7.35
CA ILE A 89 -1.16 -17.41 -8.33
C ILE A 89 -0.60 -18.22 -9.50
N ARG A 90 0.10 -19.33 -9.22
CA ARG A 90 0.68 -20.19 -10.25
C ARG A 90 -0.38 -20.76 -11.18
N GLU A 91 -1.48 -21.27 -10.63
CA GLU A 91 -2.56 -21.82 -11.45
C GLU A 91 -3.27 -20.73 -12.27
N LYS A 92 -3.59 -19.59 -11.65
CA LYS A 92 -4.29 -18.48 -12.30
C LYS A 92 -3.49 -17.89 -13.47
N TYR A 93 -2.17 -17.77 -13.33
CA TYR A 93 -1.31 -17.08 -14.29
C TYR A 93 -0.31 -17.99 -15.00
N LYS A 94 -0.52 -19.32 -15.01
CA LYS A 94 0.38 -20.29 -15.66
C LYS A 94 0.76 -19.99 -17.11
N HIS A 95 -0.08 -19.23 -17.82
CA HIS A 95 0.13 -18.81 -19.20
C HIS A 95 1.07 -17.59 -19.34
N LEU A 96 1.29 -16.83 -18.25
CA LEU A 96 2.18 -15.68 -18.21
C LEU A 96 3.53 -16.00 -17.57
N ILE A 97 3.57 -16.96 -16.66
CA ILE A 97 4.76 -17.32 -15.90
C ILE A 97 5.76 -18.07 -16.80
N ARG A 98 6.97 -17.53 -16.96
CA ARG A 98 8.08 -18.17 -17.69
C ARG A 98 9.24 -18.56 -16.76
N LYS A 99 9.34 -17.88 -15.62
CA LYS A 99 10.36 -18.07 -14.58
C LYS A 99 9.78 -17.74 -13.20
N GLU A 100 10.50 -18.13 -12.14
CA GLU A 100 10.03 -17.96 -10.76
C GLU A 100 9.79 -16.49 -10.37
N GLU A 101 10.59 -15.57 -10.92
CA GLU A 101 10.44 -14.14 -10.65
C GLU A 101 9.13 -13.56 -11.20
N ASP A 102 8.56 -14.16 -12.25
CA ASP A 102 7.26 -13.77 -12.77
C ASP A 102 6.15 -14.14 -11.77
N GLU A 103 6.25 -15.32 -11.15
CA GLU A 103 5.33 -15.78 -10.11
C GLU A 103 5.37 -14.82 -8.90
N ILE A 104 6.57 -14.45 -8.44
CA ILE A 104 6.73 -13.49 -7.33
C ILE A 104 6.16 -12.11 -7.71
N SER A 105 6.42 -11.66 -8.94
CA SER A 105 5.90 -10.37 -9.44
C SER A 105 4.37 -10.36 -9.49
N LEU A 106 3.75 -11.46 -9.91
CA LEU A 106 2.31 -11.64 -9.93
C LEU A 106 1.70 -11.78 -8.54
N ALA A 107 2.44 -12.32 -7.56
CA ALA A 107 2.00 -12.36 -6.16
C ALA A 107 2.02 -10.95 -5.53
N LEU A 108 3.05 -10.14 -5.79
CA LEU A 108 3.18 -8.81 -5.22
C LEU A 108 2.32 -7.75 -5.94
N TYR A 109 2.21 -7.84 -7.26
CA TYR A 109 1.52 -6.86 -8.11
C TYR A 109 0.69 -7.52 -9.23
N PRO A 110 -0.37 -8.29 -8.91
CA PRO A 110 -1.06 -9.15 -9.88
C PRO A 110 -1.50 -8.45 -11.17
N GLU A 111 -2.10 -7.26 -11.06
CA GLU A 111 -2.61 -6.53 -12.23
C GLU A 111 -1.52 -5.88 -13.07
N VAL A 112 -0.52 -5.28 -12.41
CA VAL A 112 0.59 -4.58 -13.09
C VAL A 112 1.52 -5.60 -13.75
N ALA A 113 1.88 -6.65 -13.02
CA ALA A 113 2.73 -7.72 -13.54
C ALA A 113 2.04 -8.48 -14.68
N ALA A 114 0.73 -8.78 -14.58
CA ALA A 114 0.02 -9.46 -15.65
C ALA A 114 0.06 -8.66 -16.97
N LYS A 115 -0.22 -7.35 -16.92
CA LYS A 115 -0.13 -6.48 -18.10
C LYS A 115 1.28 -6.40 -18.66
N LEU A 116 2.29 -6.29 -17.79
CA LEU A 116 3.69 -6.25 -18.20
C LEU A 116 4.11 -7.55 -18.90
N LEU A 117 3.81 -8.70 -18.31
CA LEU A 117 4.19 -10.02 -18.83
C LEU A 117 3.41 -10.39 -20.09
N ALA A 118 2.17 -9.90 -20.23
CA ALA A 118 1.37 -10.02 -21.45
C ALA A 118 1.85 -9.11 -22.59
N GLY A 119 2.78 -8.18 -22.33
CA GLY A 119 3.24 -7.19 -23.32
C GLY A 119 2.24 -6.06 -23.56
N GLU A 120 1.27 -5.88 -22.67
CA GLU A 120 0.25 -4.83 -22.74
C GLU A 120 0.66 -3.54 -22.01
N ALA A 121 1.75 -3.60 -21.24
CA ALA A 121 2.28 -2.44 -20.54
C ALA A 121 2.73 -1.37 -21.54
N LYS A 122 2.18 -0.16 -21.38
CA LYS A 122 2.59 1.00 -22.17
C LYS A 122 3.74 1.71 -21.44
N PRO A 123 4.88 1.93 -22.10
CA PRO A 123 5.94 2.72 -21.48
C PRO A 123 5.44 4.13 -21.24
N GLU A 124 5.68 4.66 -20.04
CA GLU A 124 5.46 6.07 -19.78
C GLU A 124 6.44 6.90 -20.62
N PRO A 125 6.00 8.01 -21.23
CA PRO A 125 6.91 8.89 -21.94
C PRO A 125 7.93 9.44 -20.95
N LEU A 126 9.18 9.55 -21.41
CA LEU A 126 10.21 10.20 -20.61
C LEU A 126 9.80 11.65 -20.35
N PRO A 127 10.10 12.19 -19.15
CA PRO A 127 9.99 13.62 -18.90
C PRO A 127 10.70 14.39 -20.02
N ALA A 128 10.10 15.49 -20.48
CA ALA A 128 10.58 16.20 -21.69
C ALA A 128 12.05 16.66 -21.57
N ASP A 129 12.48 17.01 -20.36
CA ASP A 129 13.87 17.39 -20.06
C ASP A 129 14.83 16.20 -20.14
N VAL A 130 14.38 15.00 -19.76
CA VAL A 130 15.15 13.75 -19.88
C VAL A 130 15.23 13.31 -21.34
N GLN A 131 14.12 13.37 -22.07
CA GLN A 131 14.07 13.05 -23.50
C GLN A 131 15.04 13.95 -24.28
N LYS A 132 15.00 15.27 -24.04
CA LYS A 132 15.91 16.23 -24.68
C LYS A 132 17.39 15.89 -24.45
N ARG A 133 17.78 15.59 -23.21
CA ARG A 133 19.16 15.20 -22.89
C ARG A 133 19.58 13.92 -23.60
N LEU A 134 18.67 12.96 -23.70
CA LEU A 134 18.90 11.72 -24.45
C LEU A 134 19.10 12.00 -25.94
N ASP A 135 18.25 12.84 -26.54
CA ASP A 135 18.37 13.21 -27.95
C ASP A 135 19.71 13.92 -28.24
N ASP A 136 20.14 14.80 -27.33
CA ASP A 136 21.44 15.49 -27.37
C ASP A 136 22.63 14.51 -27.25
N ILE A 137 22.53 13.48 -26.40
CA ILE A 137 23.58 12.46 -26.20
C ILE A 137 23.67 11.49 -27.38
N VAL A 138 22.52 11.04 -27.90
CA VAL A 138 22.45 10.03 -28.97
C VAL A 138 22.69 10.68 -30.35
N GLY A 139 22.81 12.01 -30.42
CA GLY A 139 23.12 12.73 -31.66
C GLY A 139 21.97 12.72 -32.67
N ILE A 140 20.74 12.47 -32.22
CA ILE A 140 19.52 12.49 -33.07
C ILE A 140 18.97 13.93 -33.19
N GLY A 141 19.83 14.93 -32.96
CA GLY A 141 19.57 16.34 -33.22
C GLY A 141 20.45 16.86 -34.36
N LYS A 142 19.99 16.68 -35.60
CA LYS A 142 20.28 17.62 -36.68
C LYS A 142 18.99 18.33 -37.05
#